data_AF-A0AAF0ZRN2-F1
#
_entry.id   AF-A0AAF0ZRN2-F1
#
_cell.length_a   1.000
_cell.length_b   1.000
_cell.length_c   1.000
_cell.angle_alpha   90.00
_cell.angle_beta   90.00
_cell.angle_gamma   90.00
#
_symmetry.space_group_name_H-M   'P 1'
#
loop_
_entity.id
_entity.type
_entity.pdbx_description
1 polymer ?
#
loop_
_entity_poly.entity_id
_entity_poly.type
_entity_poly.pdbx_seq_one_letter_code
_entity_poly.pdbx_strand_id
1 'polypeptide(L)'
;MCTWESKYNLVIATTFERRASARLSSWLKKVWDTDQRPGWMLSHVFDDLRVYWNTNKFKAMSEQAKKARGSLKGGSLHTGGAKTVGTITREMEKELEHNPIELEDFKKTHVKKKEDESDSNVWVEERAE
;
A
#
# COMPACT_ATOMS: atom_id res chain seq x y z
N MET A 1 22.19 23.65 -24.33
CA MET A 1 21.02 22.86 -23.88
C MET A 1 21.50 21.86 -22.84
N CYS A 2 20.84 21.76 -21.70
CA CYS A 2 21.17 20.76 -20.68
C CYS A 2 20.46 19.45 -21.06
N THR A 3 21.19 18.52 -21.66
CA THR A 3 20.67 17.20 -22.06
C THR A 3 21.43 16.13 -21.28
N TRP A 4 20.71 15.34 -20.49
CA TRP A 4 21.28 14.21 -19.75
C TRP A 4 21.41 12.98 -20.66
N GLU A 5 22.25 12.02 -20.26
CA GLU A 5 22.44 10.78 -20.99
C GLU A 5 21.15 9.92 -21.00
N SER A 6 20.83 9.31 -22.14
CA SER A 6 19.59 8.53 -22.33
C SER A 6 19.39 7.39 -21.34
N LYS A 7 20.48 6.84 -20.79
CA LYS A 7 20.43 5.79 -19.76
C LYS A 7 19.69 6.23 -18.48
N TYR A 8 19.62 7.54 -18.22
CA TYR A 8 18.90 8.09 -17.07
C TYR A 8 17.44 8.40 -17.37
N ASN A 9 16.98 8.32 -18.62
CA ASN A 9 15.61 8.70 -19.00
C ASN A 9 14.56 7.94 -18.20
N LEU A 10 14.73 6.63 -18.02
CA LEU A 10 13.78 5.81 -17.26
C LEU A 10 13.74 6.23 -15.78
N VAL A 11 14.90 6.43 -15.16
CA VAL A 11 15.00 6.86 -13.75
C VAL A 11 14.39 8.25 -13.56
N ILE A 12 14.64 9.17 -14.49
CA ILE A 12 14.09 10.52 -14.47
C ILE A 12 12.58 10.49 -14.65
N ALA A 13 12.07 9.75 -15.64
CA ALA A 13 10.64 9.61 -15.90
C ALA A 13 9.92 9.00 -14.69
N THR A 14 10.39 7.85 -14.21
CA THR A 14 9.79 7.19 -13.02
C THR A 14 9.84 8.08 -11.77
N THR A 15 10.95 8.81 -11.56
CA THR A 15 11.05 9.75 -10.44
C THR A 15 10.10 10.92 -10.59
N PHE A 16 9.98 11.46 -11.80
CA PHE A 16 9.05 12.53 -12.12
C PHE A 16 7.61 12.08 -11.87
N GLU A 17 7.19 10.97 -12.47
CA GLU A 17 5.84 10.41 -12.32
C GLU A 17 5.49 10.15 -10.86
N ARG A 18 6.41 9.53 -10.11
CA ARG A 18 6.21 9.28 -8.67
C ARG A 18 6.00 10.58 -7.89
N ARG A 19 6.84 11.60 -8.14
CA ARG A 19 6.77 12.89 -7.44
C ARG A 19 5.54 13.70 -7.86
N ALA A 20 5.20 13.69 -9.14
CA ALA A 20 4.05 14.36 -9.70
C ALA A 20 2.75 13.74 -9.16
N SER A 21 2.63 12.41 -9.18
CA SER A 21 1.50 11.67 -8.62
C SER A 21 1.29 11.97 -7.13
N ALA A 22 2.35 11.94 -6.33
CA ALA A 22 2.27 12.27 -4.91
C ALA A 22 1.80 13.71 -4.65
N ARG A 23 2.32 14.68 -5.42
CA ARG A 23 1.91 16.09 -5.32
C ARG A 23 0.47 16.29 -5.75
N LEU A 24 0.07 15.69 -6.87
CA LEU A 24 -1.29 15.78 -7.38
C LEU A 24 -2.29 15.19 -6.39
N SER A 25 -1.98 14.03 -5.81
CA SER A 25 -2.81 13.42 -4.75
C SER A 25 -2.98 14.35 -3.55
N SER A 26 -1.91 15.01 -3.12
CA SER A 26 -1.97 16.00 -2.03
C SER A 26 -2.84 17.21 -2.38
N TRP A 27 -2.73 17.73 -3.60
CA TRP A 27 -3.56 18.83 -4.06
C TRP A 27 -5.02 18.44 -4.18
N LEU A 28 -5.33 17.28 -4.77
CA LEU A 28 -6.70 16.77 -4.86
C LEU A 28 -7.32 16.56 -3.48
N LYS A 29 -6.54 16.09 -2.50
CA LYS A 29 -7.01 15.97 -1.11
C LYS A 29 -7.42 17.34 -0.54
N LYS A 30 -6.60 18.38 -0.75
CA LYS A 30 -6.95 19.75 -0.33
C LYS A 30 -8.23 20.25 -1.00
N VAL A 31 -8.35 20.05 -2.31
CA VAL A 31 -9.53 20.43 -3.08
C VAL A 31 -10.78 19.74 -2.55
N TRP A 32 -10.67 18.44 -2.22
CA TRP A 32 -11.78 17.70 -1.61
C TRP A 32 -12.15 18.21 -0.22
N ASP A 33 -11.16 18.57 0.61
CA ASP A 33 -11.40 19.08 1.97
C ASP A 33 -12.01 20.48 1.99
N THR A 34 -11.63 21.35 1.05
CA THR A 34 -12.17 22.71 0.96
C THR A 34 -13.42 22.81 0.10
N ASP A 35 -13.69 21.80 -0.73
CA ASP A 35 -14.73 21.80 -1.78
C ASP A 35 -14.63 23.04 -2.71
N GLN A 36 -13.42 23.57 -2.88
CA GLN A 36 -13.13 24.76 -3.68
C GLN A 36 -12.29 24.39 -4.90
N ARG A 37 -12.76 24.79 -6.08
CA ARG A 37 -12.02 24.61 -7.33
C ARG A 37 -10.75 25.48 -7.35
N PRO A 38 -9.56 24.92 -7.54
CA PRO A 38 -8.34 25.69 -7.67
C PRO A 38 -8.21 26.28 -9.08
N GLY A 39 -7.49 27.39 -9.22
CA GLY A 39 -7.35 28.10 -10.51
C GLY A 39 -6.69 27.29 -11.64
N TRP A 40 -5.89 26.28 -11.30
CA TRP A 40 -5.25 25.39 -12.28
C TRP A 40 -6.19 24.29 -12.81
N MET A 41 -7.34 24.05 -12.17
CA MET A 41 -8.27 22.98 -12.54
C MET A 41 -9.41 23.53 -13.39
N LEU A 42 -9.64 22.87 -14.54
CA LEU A 42 -10.75 23.18 -15.42
C LEU A 42 -12.09 22.92 -14.70
N SER A 43 -13.09 23.76 -14.97
CA SER A 43 -14.39 23.68 -14.27
C SER A 43 -15.05 22.32 -14.44
N HIS A 44 -15.14 21.83 -15.68
CA HIS A 44 -15.76 20.53 -15.97
C HIS A 44 -15.06 19.37 -15.27
N VAL A 45 -13.72 19.39 -15.18
CA VAL A 45 -12.96 18.35 -14.45
C VAL A 45 -13.28 18.37 -12.96
N PHE A 46 -13.42 19.57 -12.37
CA PHE A 46 -13.82 19.70 -10.98
C PHE A 46 -15.23 19.15 -10.75
N ASP A 47 -16.17 19.46 -11.63
CA ASP A 47 -17.54 18.98 -11.55
C ASP A 47 -17.61 17.44 -11.68
N ASP A 48 -16.88 16.85 -12.63
CA ASP A 48 -16.77 15.40 -12.81
C ASP A 48 -16.17 14.72 -11.57
N LEU A 49 -15.10 15.29 -10.99
CA LEU A 49 -14.50 14.79 -9.77
C LEU A 49 -15.48 14.84 -8.59
N ARG A 50 -16.29 15.90 -8.51
CA ARG A 50 -17.30 16.06 -7.45
C ARG A 50 -18.40 15.02 -7.58
N VAL A 51 -18.83 14.70 -8.80
CA VAL A 51 -19.76 13.58 -9.06
C VAL A 51 -19.12 12.26 -8.63
N TYR A 52 -17.88 12.00 -9.06
CA TYR A 52 -17.16 10.77 -8.72
C TYR A 52 -16.97 10.58 -7.21
N TRP A 53 -16.54 11.63 -6.49
CA TRP A 53 -16.35 11.58 -5.03
C TRP A 53 -17.66 11.34 -4.27
N ASN A 54 -18.80 11.70 -4.86
CA ASN A 54 -20.11 11.45 -4.27
C ASN A 54 -20.63 10.04 -4.49
N THR A 55 -20.00 9.24 -5.36
CA THR A 55 -20.38 7.85 -5.57
C THR A 55 -20.20 7.00 -4.30
N ASN A 56 -21.11 6.05 -4.09
CA ASN A 56 -21.02 5.10 -2.97
C ASN A 56 -19.72 4.29 -2.98
N LYS A 57 -19.24 3.93 -4.18
CA LYS A 57 -17.97 3.21 -4.38
C LYS A 57 -16.80 3.99 -3.81
N PHE A 58 -16.67 5.27 -4.15
CA PHE A 58 -15.57 6.10 -3.65
C PHE A 58 -15.66 6.31 -2.14
N LYS A 59 -16.86 6.59 -1.61
CA LYS A 59 -17.08 6.76 -0.17
C LYS A 59 -16.71 5.50 0.61
N ALA A 60 -17.11 4.31 0.13
CA ALA A 60 -16.76 3.04 0.74
C ALA A 60 -15.23 2.81 0.78
N MET A 61 -14.54 3.05 -0.35
CA MET A 61 -13.08 2.96 -0.41
C MET A 61 -12.39 3.95 0.54
N SER A 62 -12.87 5.19 0.60
CA SER A 62 -12.33 6.24 1.46
C SER A 62 -12.47 5.88 2.95
N GLU A 63 -13.65 5.40 3.36
CA GLU A 63 -13.88 4.95 4.73
C GLU A 63 -13.04 3.72 5.09
N GLN A 64 -12.90 2.74 4.18
CA GLN A 64 -12.01 1.60 4.39
C GLN A 64 -10.54 2.03 4.55
N ALA A 65 -10.07 2.96 3.72
CA ALA A 65 -8.72 3.51 3.79
C ALA A 65 -8.50 4.37 5.05
N LYS A 66 -9.55 5.06 5.54
CA LYS A 66 -9.53 5.80 6.80
C LYS A 66 -9.44 4.84 7.99
N LYS A 67 -10.25 3.77 8.01
CA LYS A 67 -10.18 2.72 9.03
C LYS A 67 -8.80 2.04 9.04
N ALA A 68 -8.23 1.76 7.87
CA ALA A 68 -6.90 1.17 7.76
C ALA A 68 -5.81 2.09 8.35
N ARG A 69 -5.85 3.40 8.05
CA ARG A 69 -4.90 4.38 8.60
C ARG A 69 -5.08 4.65 10.09
N GLY A 70 -6.32 4.63 10.58
CA GLY A 70 -6.65 4.80 12.00
C GLY A 70 -6.46 3.55 12.84
N SER A 71 -6.08 2.43 12.21
CA SER A 71 -5.82 1.17 12.92
C SER A 71 -4.56 1.30 13.77
N LEU A 72 -4.72 1.23 15.09
CA LEU A 72 -3.61 1.11 16.04
C LEU A 72 -2.88 -0.23 15.93
N LYS A 73 -3.44 -1.18 15.16
CA LYS A 73 -2.77 -2.44 14.83
C LYS A 73 -1.52 -2.21 13.94
N GLY A 74 -1.26 -0.99 13.44
CA GLY A 74 -0.04 -0.69 12.67
C GLY A 74 -0.11 -1.17 11.21
N GLY A 75 0.70 -0.58 10.34
CA GLY A 75 0.81 -1.03 8.95
C GLY A 75 1.78 -2.22 8.85
N SER A 76 1.30 -3.35 8.34
CA SER A 76 2.04 -4.62 8.22
C SER A 76 2.54 -5.13 9.58
N LEU A 77 1.66 -5.80 10.32
CA LEU A 77 2.07 -6.59 11.48
C LEU A 77 2.83 -7.84 11.01
N HIS A 78 4.11 -7.66 10.73
CA HIS A 78 5.01 -8.75 10.40
C HIS A 78 5.45 -9.48 11.68
N THR A 79 5.14 -10.77 11.81
CA THR A 79 5.53 -11.59 12.98
C THR A 79 6.93 -12.16 12.90
N GLY A 80 7.63 -12.02 11.77
CA GLY A 80 9.01 -12.50 11.61
C GLY A 80 10.07 -11.71 12.40
N GLY A 81 9.68 -10.71 13.19
CA GLY A 81 10.59 -9.87 13.97
C GLY A 81 11.49 -9.01 13.09
N ALA A 82 12.69 -8.66 13.59
CA ALA A 82 13.70 -7.89 12.87
C ALA A 82 14.48 -8.74 11.83
N LYS A 83 13.81 -9.69 11.17
CA LYS A 83 14.36 -10.48 10.07
C LYS A 83 13.76 -9.99 8.75
N THR A 84 14.58 -9.95 7.71
CA THR A 84 14.08 -9.63 6.36
C THR A 84 13.31 -10.82 5.80
N VAL A 85 12.36 -10.58 4.89
CA VAL A 85 11.62 -11.66 4.20
C VAL A 85 12.59 -12.67 3.57
N GLY A 86 13.65 -12.20 2.89
CA GLY A 86 14.65 -13.11 2.30
C GLY A 86 15.46 -13.93 3.32
N THR A 87 15.59 -13.46 4.57
CA THR A 87 16.16 -14.29 5.65
C THR A 87 15.19 -15.41 6.02
N ILE A 88 13.89 -15.09 6.10
CA ILE A 88 12.83 -16.04 6.45
C ILE A 88 12.66 -17.08 5.34
N THR A 89 12.64 -16.68 4.06
CA THR A 89 12.59 -17.59 2.91
C THR A 89 13.74 -18.60 2.95
N ARG A 90 14.98 -18.16 3.23
CA ARG A 90 16.15 -19.06 3.34
C ARG A 90 16.10 -20.00 4.53
N GLU A 91 15.45 -19.61 5.62
CA GLU A 91 15.19 -20.49 6.76
C GLU A 91 14.13 -21.53 6.37
N MET A 92 13.07 -21.12 5.67
CA MET A 92 12.01 -22.01 5.18
C MET A 92 12.51 -22.99 4.12
N GLU A 93 13.40 -22.57 3.21
CA GLU A 93 14.06 -23.47 2.24
C GLU A 93 14.76 -24.65 2.93
N LYS A 94 15.35 -24.41 4.10
CA LYS A 94 16.02 -25.44 4.91
C LYS A 94 15.03 -26.30 5.68
N GLU A 95 13.91 -25.73 6.15
CA GLU A 95 12.87 -26.46 6.89
C GLU A 95 12.01 -27.35 5.98
N LEU A 96 11.68 -26.86 4.78
CA LEU A 96 10.75 -27.51 3.84
C LEU A 96 11.46 -28.36 2.79
N GLU A 97 12.78 -28.30 2.70
CA GLU A 97 13.61 -28.95 1.67
C GLU A 97 13.21 -28.57 0.21
N HIS A 98 12.43 -27.51 0.04
CA HIS A 98 12.04 -26.94 -1.24
C HIS A 98 11.99 -25.42 -1.17
N ASN A 99 12.02 -24.77 -2.34
CA ASN A 99 11.90 -23.32 -2.41
C ASN A 99 10.46 -22.89 -2.03
N PRO A 100 10.27 -22.03 -1.01
CA PRO A 100 8.96 -21.55 -0.61
C PRO A 100 8.30 -20.73 -1.72
N ILE A 101 6.98 -20.88 -1.85
CA ILE A 101 6.18 -20.02 -2.72
C ILE A 101 5.81 -18.73 -1.96
N GLU A 102 5.56 -17.62 -2.66
CA GLU A 102 5.18 -16.33 -2.05
C GLU A 102 4.04 -16.44 -1.02
N LEU A 103 3.06 -17.32 -1.27
CA LEU A 103 1.96 -17.59 -0.33
C LEU A 103 2.43 -18.25 0.98
N GLU A 104 3.48 -19.06 0.95
CA GLU A 104 4.03 -19.74 2.12
C GLU A 104 4.85 -18.77 2.96
N ASP A 105 5.68 -17.95 2.31
CA ASP A 105 6.40 -16.85 2.95
C ASP A 105 5.43 -15.85 3.60
N PHE A 106 4.35 -15.50 2.91
CA PHE A 106 3.31 -14.62 3.44
C PHE A 106 2.64 -15.23 4.68
N LYS A 107 2.25 -16.52 4.62
CA LYS A 107 1.70 -17.25 5.77
C LYS A 107 2.65 -17.25 6.97
N LYS A 108 3.93 -17.59 6.77
CA LYS A 108 4.92 -17.63 7.87
C LYS A 108 5.11 -16.26 8.54
N THR A 109 5.04 -15.19 7.75
CA THR A 109 5.30 -13.81 8.21
C THR A 109 4.08 -13.08 8.76
N HIS A 110 2.87 -13.60 8.55
CA HIS A 110 1.60 -12.94 8.90
C HIS A 110 0.66 -13.83 9.75
N VAL A 111 1.14 -14.98 10.23
CA VAL A 111 0.46 -15.82 11.23
C VAL A 111 1.16 -15.64 12.59
N LYS A 112 0.38 -15.58 13.67
CA LYS A 112 0.91 -15.51 15.03
C LYS A 112 1.66 -16.81 15.36
N LYS A 113 2.78 -16.69 16.07
CA LYS A 113 3.47 -17.86 16.60
C LYS A 113 2.53 -18.58 17.57
N LYS A 114 2.34 -19.89 17.38
CA LYS A 114 1.59 -20.72 18.31
C LYS A 114 2.33 -20.80 19.65
N GLU A 115 1.58 -20.75 20.76
CA GLU A 115 2.15 -21.01 22.08
C GLU A 115 2.15 -22.51 22.36
N ASP A 116 1.07 -23.21 22.00
CA ASP A 116 0.97 -24.67 22.04
C ASP A 116 0.75 -25.29 20.65
N GLU A 117 1.21 -26.53 20.45
CA GLU A 117 1.11 -27.23 19.16
C GLU A 117 -0.35 -27.48 18.73
N SER A 118 -1.27 -27.56 19.70
CA SER A 118 -2.71 -27.69 19.48
C SER A 118 -3.40 -26.39 19.05
N ASP A 119 -2.74 -25.24 19.13
CA ASP A 119 -3.37 -23.97 18.80
C ASP A 119 -3.63 -23.86 17.29
N SER A 120 -4.75 -23.25 16.92
CA SER A 120 -5.04 -22.90 15.54
C SER A 120 -4.12 -21.76 15.06
N ASN A 121 -3.75 -21.76 13.78
CA ASN A 121 -3.06 -20.62 13.17
C ASN A 121 -3.97 -19.39 13.18
N VAL A 122 -3.61 -18.39 13.97
CA VAL A 122 -4.35 -17.11 14.02
C VAL A 122 -3.60 -16.09 13.17
N TRP A 123 -4.27 -15.56 12.14
CA TRP A 123 -3.72 -14.47 11.34
C TRP A 123 -3.50 -13.23 12.20
N VAL A 124 -2.42 -12.52 11.92
CA VAL A 124 -2.07 -11.31 12.66
C VAL A 124 -3.01 -10.16 12.30
N GLU A 125 -3.56 -10.18 11.08
CA GLU A 125 -4.68 -9.34 10.66
C GLU A 125 -5.93 -10.18 10.35
N GLU A 126 -7.06 -9.87 10.99
CA GLU A 126 -8.39 -10.48 10.71
C GLU A 126 -8.92 -10.18 9.29
N ARG A 127 -8.29 -9.26 8.55
CA ARG A 127 -8.65 -8.97 7.15
C ARG A 127 -8.05 -10.00 6.16
N ALA A 128 -7.16 -10.88 6.63
CA ALA A 128 -6.54 -11.91 5.78
C ALA A 128 -7.39 -13.18 5.60
N GLU A 129 -8.63 -13.18 6.13
CA GLU A 129 -9.69 -14.15 5.75
C GLU A 129 -10.42 -13.75 4.47
#